data_AF-A0A3A8Y627-F1
#
_entry.id   AF-A0A3A8Y627-F1
#
_cell.length_a   1.000
_cell.length_b   1.000
_cell.length_c   1.000
_cell.angle_alpha   90.00
_cell.angle_beta   90.00
_cell.angle_gamma   90.00
#
_symmetry.space_group_name_H-M   'P 1'
#
loop_
_entity.id
_entity.type
_entity.pdbx_description
1 polymer ?
#
loop_
_entity_poly.entity_id
_entity_poly.type
_entity_poly.pdbx_seq_one_letter_code
_entity_poly.pdbx_strand_id
1 'polypeptide(L)' 'MKTQLSIQERLKDLRVENGLTLEQLSQQTKIPASTLGSYESDDYKEIPHRNVIDLAKFYGV' A
#
# COMPACT_ATOMS: atom_id res chain seq x y z
N MET A 1 -16.64 16.50 1.96
CA MET A 1 -16.58 15.04 1.80
C MET A 1 -15.53 14.76 0.74
N LYS A 2 -14.31 14.37 1.12
CA LYS A 2 -13.22 14.11 0.16
C LYS A 2 -13.42 12.71 -0.43
N THR A 3 -14.22 12.63 -1.49
CA THR A 3 -14.48 11.41 -2.28
C THR A 3 -13.34 11.16 -3.26
N GLN A 4 -12.12 11.04 -2.74
CA GLN A 4 -10.96 10.49 -3.45
C GLN A 4 -10.17 9.77 -2.37
N LEU A 5 -10.43 8.47 -2.15
CA LEU A 5 -9.46 7.66 -1.41
C LEU A 5 -8.15 7.78 -2.18
N SER A 6 -7.16 8.38 -1.54
CA SER A 6 -5.81 8.42 -2.07
C SER A 6 -5.30 6.97 -2.18
N ILE A 7 -4.34 6.70 -3.06
CA ILE A 7 -3.76 5.35 -3.19
C ILE A 7 -3.26 4.84 -1.84
N GLN A 8 -2.80 5.75 -0.98
CA GLN A 8 -2.39 5.52 0.40
C GLN A 8 -3.51 4.90 1.26
N GLU A 9 -4.69 5.54 1.30
CA GLU A 9 -5.82 5.00 2.05
C GLU A 9 -6.30 3.68 1.47
N ARG A 10 -6.31 3.55 0.13
CA ARG A 10 -6.72 2.30 -0.53
C ARG A 10 -5.76 1.15 -0.26
N LEU A 11 -4.45 1.42 -0.17
CA LEU A 11 -3.45 0.42 0.21
C LEU A 11 -3.65 -0.06 1.65
N LYS A 12 -3.96 0.87 2.56
CA LYS A 12 -4.26 0.55 3.96
C LYS A 12 -5.53 -0.29 4.07
N ASP A 13 -6.58 0.09 3.36
CA ASP A 13 -7.85 -0.63 3.34
C ASP A 13 -7.63 -2.06 2.83
N LEU A 14 -7.02 -2.22 1.65
CA LEU A 14 -6.67 -3.54 1.09
C LEU A 14 -5.85 -4.39 2.04
N ARG A 15 -4.88 -3.81 2.75
CA ARG A 15 -4.07 -4.54 3.73
C ARG A 15 -4.91 -5.03 4.91
N VAL A 16 -5.78 -4.17 5.45
CA VAL A 16 -6.67 -4.48 6.58
C VAL A 16 -7.74 -5.49 6.18
N GLU A 17 -8.35 -5.33 5.00
CA GLU A 17 -9.33 -6.26 4.44
C GLU A 17 -8.75 -7.66 4.24
N ASN A 18 -7.49 -7.75 3.80
CA ASN A 18 -6.79 -9.02 3.66
C ASN A 18 -6.19 -9.55 4.98
N GLY A 19 -6.31 -8.82 6.09
CA GLY A 19 -5.76 -9.22 7.39
C GLY A 19 -4.23 -9.32 7.42
N LEU A 20 -3.53 -8.61 6.54
CA LEU A 20 -2.08 -8.70 6.38
C LEU A 20 -1.34 -7.72 7.30
N THR A 21 -0.22 -8.17 7.85
CA THR A 21 0.73 -7.25 8.51
C THR A 21 1.61 -6.55 7.48
N LEU A 22 2.20 -5.42 7.87
CA LEU A 22 3.18 -4.70 7.06
C LEU A 22 4.36 -5.58 6.65
N GLU A 23 4.82 -6.46 7.53
CA GLU A 23 5.90 -7.41 7.24
C GLU A 23 5.49 -8.47 6.21
N GLN A 24 4.26 -9.00 6.31
CA GLN A 24 3.76 -9.97 5.33
C GLN A 24 3.59 -9.33 3.95
N LEU A 25 2.98 -8.15 3.89
CA LEU A 25 2.85 -7.41 2.64
C LEU A 25 4.23 -7.04 2.07
N SER A 26 5.18 -6.72 2.94
CA SER A 26 6.57 -6.41 2.58
C SER A 26 7.27 -7.59 1.90
N GLN A 27 7.12 -8.80 2.45
CA GLN A 27 7.70 -10.01 1.87
C GLN A 27 7.12 -10.34 0.49
N GLN A 28 5.82 -10.12 0.29
CA GLN A 28 5.12 -10.42 -0.96
C GLN A 28 5.44 -9.41 -2.06
N THR A 29 5.41 -8.13 -1.73
CA THR A 29 5.58 -7.01 -2.68
C THR A 29 7.05 -6.62 -2.88
N LYS A 30 7.95 -7.17 -2.05
CA LYS A 30 9.38 -6.81 -1.96
C LYS A 30 9.62 -5.34 -1.61
N ILE A 31 8.61 -4.68 -1.02
CA ILE A 31 8.69 -3.31 -0.54
C ILE A 31 8.98 -3.36 0.96
N PRO A 32 9.93 -2.59 1.52
CA PRO A 32 10.19 -2.63 2.95
C PRO A 32 8.94 -2.26 3.78
N ALA A 33 8.73 -2.94 4.92
CA ALA A 33 7.62 -2.64 5.83
C ALA A 33 7.57 -1.17 6.28
N SER A 34 8.74 -0.56 6.55
CA SER A 34 8.84 0.88 6.86
C SER A 34 8.40 1.78 5.71
N THR A 35 8.65 1.35 4.47
CA THR A 35 8.23 2.05 3.27
C THR A 35 6.72 1.92 3.05
N LEU A 36 6.16 0.72 3.23
CA LEU A 36 4.71 0.49 3.20
C LEU A 36 3.98 1.31 4.27
N GLY A 37 4.47 1.33 5.51
CA GLY A 37 3.89 2.16 6.57
C GLY A 37 3.99 3.65 6.27
N SER A 38 5.01 4.06 5.50
CA SER A 38 5.08 5.43 4.98
C SER A 38 4.08 5.69 3.85
N TYR A 39 3.78 4.70 3.01
CA TYR A 39 2.77 4.81 1.96
C TYR A 39 1.36 4.86 2.54
N GLU A 40 1.10 4.20 3.65
CA GLU A 40 -0.19 4.29 4.36
C GLU A 40 -0.33 5.58 5.19
N SER A 41 0.74 6.36 5.31
CA SER A 41 0.75 7.64 6.01
C SER A 41 0.41 8.78 5.05
N ASP A 42 -0.26 9.82 5.56
CA ASP A 42 -0.58 11.05 4.81
C ASP A 42 0.65 11.93 4.55
N ASP A 43 1.82 11.52 5.05
CA ASP A 43 3.10 12.17 4.83
C ASP A 43 3.49 11.99 3.36
N TYR A 44 3.20 13.01 2.56
CA TYR A 44 3.27 13.04 1.10
C TYR A 44 4.52 12.33 0.54
N LYS A 45 4.36 11.04 0.19
CA LYS A 45 5.38 10.26 -0.51
C LYS A 45 4.86 9.83 -1.86
N GLU A 46 5.54 10.27 -2.91
CA GLU A 46 5.36 9.72 -4.25
C GLU A 46 5.70 8.22 -4.22
N ILE A 47 4.69 7.38 -4.41
CA ILE A 47 4.89 5.94 -4.52
C ILE A 47 5.48 5.69 -5.91
N PRO A 48 6.62 4.99 -6.03
CA PRO A 48 7.16 4.63 -7.32
C PRO A 48 6.11 3.82 -8.09
N HIS A 49 5.89 4.15 -9.37
CA HIS A 49 4.92 3.42 -10.20
C HIS A 49 5.15 1.90 -10.18
N ARG A 50 6.41 1.47 -10.09
CA ARG A 50 6.78 0.06 -9.95
C ARG A 50 6.10 -0.60 -8.74
N ASN A 51 6.15 0.07 -7.59
CA ASN A 51 5.59 -0.43 -6.34
C ASN A 51 4.05 -0.48 -6.41
N VAL A 52 3.42 0.53 -7.04
CA VAL A 52 1.98 0.52 -7.29
C VAL A 52 1.59 -0.67 -8.18
N ILE A 53 2.38 -0.98 -9.21
CA ILE A 53 2.14 -2.13 -10.09
C ILE A 53 2.31 -3.45 -9.35
N ASP A 54 3.35 -3.61 -8.53
CA ASP A 54 3.56 -4.82 -7.72
C ASP A 54 2.42 -5.01 -6.70
N LEU A 55 1.94 -3.92 -6.09
CA LEU A 55 0.79 -3.93 -5.18
C LEU A 55 -0.51 -4.28 -5.92
N ALA A 56 -0.75 -3.67 -7.09
CA ALA A 56 -1.93 -3.98 -7.90
C ALA A 56 -1.94 -5.44 -8.36
N LYS A 57 -0.80 -5.97 -8.80
CA LYS A 57 -0.64 -7.40 -9.13
C LYS A 57 -0.87 -8.31 -7.93
N PHE A 58 -0.40 -7.92 -6.75
CA PHE A 58 -0.58 -8.69 -5.53
C PHE A 58 -2.06 -8.74 -5.12
N TYR A 59 -2.76 -7.61 -5.14
CA TYR A 59 -4.17 -7.52 -4.79
C TYR A 59 -5.13 -7.93 -5.92
N GLY A 60 -4.63 -8.16 -7.13
CA GLY A 60 -5.42 -8.56 -8.29
C GLY A 60 -6.37 -7.47 -8.82
N VAL A 61 -6.03 -6.19 -8.61
CA VAL A 61 -6.82 -5.02 -9.05
C VAL A 61 -6.31 -4.41 -10.35
#